data_AF-A0A0H1R5G0-F1
#
_entry.id   AF-A0A0H1R5G0-F1
#
_cell.length_a   1.000
_cell.length_b   1.000
_cell.length_c   1.000
_cell.angle_alpha   90.00
_cell.angle_beta   90.00
_cell.angle_gamma   90.00
#
_symmetry.space_group_name_H-M   'P 1'
#
loop_
_entity.id
_entity.type
_entity.pdbx_description
1 polymer ?
#
loop_
_entity_poly.entity_id
_entity_poly.type
_entity_poly.pdbx_seq_one_letter_code
_entity_poly.pdbx_strand_id
1 'polypeptide(L)'
;MSEPSNPVSSSGKHEDPRIKRFPEDERIKRPPEDARLKRVPVDEKVERAPGFIRTLFHPRDLGALFVTRRLVGEDETAYDELLSKITTALWPEDVIEAIWVKEFVDCIWDALLYQRTKVGFITEAQKNAVQSLVKLQDRTIAQWLAGDKSATAAVEKALKSQGYDRDALLARALSGKLDKLEQLGRMIENVERRRDKALKSLERRRENFPRRRGPTIEGSTEPNW
;
A
#
# COMPACT_ATOMS: atom_id res chain seq x y z
N MET A 1 4.72 28.93 -63.10
CA MET A 1 5.52 27.70 -62.89
C MET A 1 6.96 28.11 -62.66
N SER A 2 7.47 27.90 -61.45
CA SER A 2 8.89 27.65 -61.14
C SER A 2 9.03 27.63 -59.62
N GLU A 3 9.23 26.44 -59.08
CA GLU A 3 9.58 26.18 -57.68
C GLU A 3 11.02 26.65 -57.40
N PRO A 4 11.34 27.14 -56.18
CA PRO A 4 12.70 27.26 -55.71
C PRO A 4 13.12 26.00 -54.95
N SER A 5 14.11 25.28 -55.46
CA SER A 5 14.77 24.17 -54.75
C SER A 5 16.00 24.68 -53.99
N ASN A 6 16.02 24.32 -52.70
CA ASN A 6 16.98 24.69 -51.67
C ASN A 6 18.45 24.33 -51.99
N PRO A 7 19.42 25.09 -51.43
CA PRO A 7 20.82 24.74 -51.44
C PRO A 7 21.17 23.68 -50.37
N VAL A 8 22.07 22.77 -50.75
CA VAL A 8 22.67 21.72 -49.93
C VAL A 8 23.45 22.35 -48.77
N SER A 9 22.99 22.12 -47.53
CA SER A 9 23.78 22.39 -46.32
C SER A 9 24.58 21.17 -45.90
N SER A 10 25.90 21.36 -45.90
CA SER A 10 26.93 20.54 -45.28
C SER A 10 26.59 20.31 -43.80
N SER A 11 26.22 19.08 -43.43
CA SER A 11 26.13 18.65 -42.04
C SER A 11 27.49 18.08 -41.62
N GLY A 12 28.25 18.91 -40.91
CA GLY A 12 29.44 18.49 -40.19
C GLY A 12 29.07 17.46 -39.13
N LYS A 13 29.82 16.35 -39.12
CA LYS A 13 29.74 15.33 -38.09
C LYS A 13 30.17 15.94 -36.75
N HIS A 14 29.21 16.28 -35.91
CA HIS A 14 29.45 16.55 -34.50
C HIS A 14 29.53 15.20 -33.77
N GLU A 15 30.75 14.70 -33.55
CA GLU A 15 30.99 13.53 -32.70
C GLU A 15 31.00 13.98 -31.22
N ASP A 16 30.11 13.38 -30.42
CA ASP A 16 29.98 13.59 -28.98
C ASP A 16 31.11 12.87 -28.23
N PRO A 17 31.93 13.54 -27.41
CA PRO A 17 33.13 12.96 -26.80
C PRO A 17 32.86 11.98 -25.64
N ARG A 18 31.60 11.60 -25.39
CA ARG A 18 31.22 10.78 -24.21
C ARG A 18 30.94 9.30 -24.49
N ILE A 19 31.02 8.83 -25.74
CA ILE A 19 30.88 7.41 -26.06
C ILE A 19 32.26 6.79 -26.29
N LYS A 20 32.88 6.28 -25.21
CA LYS A 20 34.01 5.36 -25.35
C LYS A 20 33.50 4.08 -26.02
N ARG A 21 33.79 3.89 -27.30
CA ARG A 21 33.62 2.59 -27.96
C ARG A 21 34.53 1.59 -27.26
N PHE A 22 33.96 0.52 -26.73
CA PHE A 22 34.73 -0.60 -26.19
C PHE A 22 35.61 -1.19 -27.31
N PRO A 23 36.88 -1.55 -27.04
CA PRO A 23 37.71 -2.29 -27.99
C PRO A 23 37.00 -3.57 -28.43
N GLU A 24 36.99 -3.88 -29.73
CA GLU A 24 36.31 -5.06 -30.30
C GLU A 24 36.85 -6.40 -29.76
N ASP A 25 38.00 -6.38 -29.09
CA ASP A 25 38.69 -7.56 -28.56
C ASP A 25 38.22 -8.01 -27.17
N GLU A 26 37.30 -7.29 -26.51
CA GLU A 26 36.69 -7.67 -25.23
C GLU A 26 35.28 -8.28 -25.38
N ARG A 27 34.94 -8.83 -26.55
CA ARG A 27 33.75 -9.70 -26.65
C ARG A 27 33.95 -10.90 -25.74
N ILE A 28 33.10 -11.01 -24.71
CA ILE A 28 33.00 -12.15 -23.80
C ILE A 28 33.12 -13.44 -24.62
N LYS A 29 34.26 -14.13 -24.50
CA LYS A 29 34.47 -15.42 -25.15
C LYS A 29 33.43 -16.38 -24.58
N ARG A 30 32.68 -17.08 -25.45
CA ARG A 30 31.77 -18.15 -25.02
C ARG A 30 32.55 -19.13 -24.14
N PRO A 31 31.98 -19.58 -23.00
CA PRO A 31 32.61 -20.63 -22.22
C PRO A 31 32.89 -21.87 -23.08
N PRO A 32 34.01 -22.58 -22.82
CA PRO A 32 34.30 -23.88 -23.43
C PRO A 32 33.10 -24.83 -23.33
N GLU A 33 32.90 -25.65 -24.35
CA GLU A 33 31.68 -26.48 -24.52
C GLU A 33 31.46 -27.48 -23.37
N ASP A 34 32.55 -27.90 -22.76
CA ASP A 34 32.72 -28.73 -21.57
C ASP A 34 32.28 -28.05 -20.25
N ALA A 35 32.22 -26.71 -20.20
CA ALA A 35 31.70 -25.96 -19.06
C ALA A 35 30.18 -25.71 -19.14
N ARG A 36 29.51 -26.14 -20.23
CA ARG A 36 28.06 -26.04 -20.35
C ARG A 36 27.41 -27.12 -19.49
N LEU A 37 26.59 -26.71 -18.53
CA LEU A 37 25.76 -27.63 -17.74
C LEU A 37 25.01 -28.55 -18.71
N LYS A 38 25.27 -29.87 -18.61
CA LYS A 38 24.53 -30.88 -19.37
C LYS A 38 23.06 -30.71 -19.04
N ARG A 39 22.22 -30.49 -20.07
CA ARG A 39 20.76 -30.51 -19.88
C ARG A 39 20.41 -31.89 -19.34
N VAL A 40 19.86 -31.92 -18.13
CA VAL A 40 19.24 -33.11 -17.58
C VAL A 40 18.09 -33.51 -18.53
N PRO A 41 18.01 -34.78 -18.98
CA PRO A 41 16.94 -35.24 -19.85
C PRO A 41 15.56 -34.97 -19.21
N VAL A 42 14.63 -34.41 -19.99
CA VAL A 42 13.29 -33.98 -19.56
C VAL A 42 12.32 -35.18 -19.45
N ASP A 43 12.82 -36.37 -19.11
CA ASP A 43 12.00 -37.60 -19.04
C ASP A 43 12.15 -38.37 -17.73
N GLU A 44 12.68 -37.74 -16.68
CA GLU A 44 12.52 -38.27 -15.34
C GLU A 44 11.10 -37.94 -14.86
N LYS A 45 10.19 -38.91 -15.03
CA LYS A 45 8.89 -38.94 -14.35
C LYS A 45 9.15 -38.81 -12.85
N VAL A 46 9.12 -37.58 -12.35
CA VAL A 46 9.01 -37.31 -10.93
C VAL A 46 7.68 -37.90 -10.50
N GLU A 47 7.71 -39.10 -9.90
CA GLU A 47 6.59 -39.68 -9.21
C GLU A 47 6.13 -38.68 -8.15
N ARG A 48 5.05 -37.96 -8.46
CA ARG A 48 4.45 -36.99 -7.55
C ARG A 48 3.78 -37.78 -6.44
N ALA A 49 4.32 -37.67 -5.24
CA ALA A 49 3.70 -38.18 -4.02
C ALA A 49 2.23 -37.73 -3.94
N PRO A 50 1.28 -38.64 -3.68
CA PRO A 50 -0.13 -38.29 -3.53
C PRO A 50 -0.35 -37.64 -2.16
N GLY A 51 -1.00 -36.47 -2.16
CA GLY A 51 -1.39 -35.75 -0.94
C GLY A 51 -0.83 -34.33 -0.85
N PHE A 52 -1.13 -33.47 -1.82
CA PHE A 52 -0.84 -32.04 -1.67
C PHE A 52 -1.92 -31.41 -0.79
N ILE A 53 -1.71 -31.40 0.53
CA ILE A 53 -2.41 -30.45 1.40
C ILE A 53 -1.98 -29.07 0.88
N ARG A 54 -2.87 -28.36 0.17
CA ARG A 54 -2.60 -27.00 -0.29
C ARG A 54 -2.43 -26.13 0.95
N THR A 55 -1.18 -25.88 1.33
CA THR A 55 -0.84 -24.96 2.41
C THR A 55 -1.29 -23.57 1.98
N LEU A 56 -2.10 -22.91 2.81
CA LEU A 56 -2.44 -21.49 2.62
C LEU A 56 -1.11 -20.71 2.53
N PHE A 57 -0.87 -19.97 1.43
CA PHE A 57 0.31 -19.11 1.35
C PHE A 57 0.09 -17.89 2.25
N HIS A 58 0.52 -17.97 3.50
CA HIS A 58 0.33 -16.86 4.42
C HIS A 58 1.35 -15.75 4.10
N PRO A 59 0.95 -14.47 4.01
CA PRO A 59 1.89 -13.38 3.72
C PRO A 59 3.07 -13.21 4.69
N ARG A 60 2.99 -13.83 5.88
CA ARG A 60 4.09 -13.88 6.85
C ARG A 60 5.25 -14.75 6.37
N ASP A 61 4.98 -15.70 5.49
CA ASP A 61 5.97 -16.63 4.96
C ASP A 61 6.81 -15.99 3.83
N LEU A 62 6.52 -14.73 3.47
CA LEU A 62 7.25 -13.97 2.44
C LEU A 62 8.66 -13.53 2.88
N GLY A 63 9.01 -13.72 4.15
CA GLY A 63 10.35 -13.46 4.70
C GLY A 63 10.60 -12.01 5.14
N ALA A 64 11.84 -11.74 5.58
CA ALA A 64 12.22 -10.52 6.29
C ALA A 64 12.02 -9.20 5.50
N LEU A 65 12.01 -9.25 4.16
CA LEU A 65 11.77 -8.09 3.31
C LEU A 65 10.33 -7.56 3.39
N PHE A 66 9.41 -8.36 3.95
CA PHE A 66 8.00 -8.03 4.11
C PHE A 66 7.62 -7.75 5.57
N VAL A 67 8.60 -7.52 6.45
CA VAL A 67 8.33 -7.06 7.83
C VAL A 67 7.60 -5.72 7.78
N THR A 68 6.46 -5.65 8.45
CA THR A 68 5.59 -4.46 8.47
C THR A 68 6.34 -3.25 9.02
N ARG A 69 6.40 -2.17 8.23
CA ARG A 69 6.91 -0.89 8.68
C ARG A 69 5.84 -0.20 9.54
N ARG A 70 5.89 -0.42 10.85
CA ARG A 70 4.92 0.12 11.83
C ARG A 70 5.37 1.47 12.40
N LEU A 71 4.43 2.34 12.74
CA LEU A 71 4.69 3.46 13.64
C LEU A 71 4.68 3.00 15.11
N VAL A 72 5.34 3.78 15.98
CA VAL A 72 5.39 3.51 17.42
C VAL A 72 3.99 3.61 18.04
N GLY A 73 3.62 2.62 18.84
CA GLY A 73 2.33 2.57 19.55
C GLY A 73 1.21 1.85 18.81
N GLU A 74 1.51 1.20 17.68
CA GLU A 74 0.55 0.35 16.97
C GLU A 74 0.36 -1.01 17.65
N ASP A 75 -0.89 -1.49 17.64
CA ASP A 75 -1.24 -2.82 18.14
C ASP A 75 -0.85 -3.89 17.11
N GLU A 76 0.17 -4.66 17.47
CA GLU A 76 0.64 -5.79 16.67
C GLU A 76 -0.46 -6.82 16.44
N THR A 77 -1.19 -7.14 17.49
CA THR A 77 -2.21 -8.18 17.50
C THR A 77 -3.39 -7.82 16.60
N ALA A 78 -3.82 -6.55 16.59
CA ALA A 78 -4.90 -6.09 15.73
C ALA A 78 -4.54 -6.12 14.24
N TYR A 79 -3.30 -5.77 13.88
CA TYR A 79 -2.82 -5.91 12.49
C TYR A 79 -2.78 -7.38 12.09
N ASP A 80 -2.28 -8.25 12.97
CA ASP A 80 -2.14 -9.67 12.70
C ASP A 80 -3.49 -10.37 12.54
N GLU A 81 -4.47 -9.98 13.35
CA GLU A 81 -5.85 -10.43 13.23
C GLU A 81 -6.46 -9.99 11.89
N LEU A 82 -6.24 -8.74 11.47
CA LEU A 82 -6.67 -8.24 10.17
C LEU A 82 -6.02 -9.04 9.02
N LEU A 83 -4.70 -9.22 9.08
CA LEU A 83 -3.95 -9.95 8.07
C LEU A 83 -4.45 -11.41 7.95
N SER A 84 -4.66 -12.07 9.09
CA SER A 84 -5.15 -13.45 9.15
C SER A 84 -6.56 -13.58 8.57
N LYS A 85 -7.49 -12.69 8.97
CA LYS A 85 -8.87 -12.68 8.45
C LYS A 85 -8.91 -12.47 6.94
N ILE A 86 -8.18 -11.48 6.44
CA ILE A 86 -8.17 -11.17 5.00
C ILE A 86 -7.46 -12.28 4.20
N THR A 87 -6.35 -12.83 4.71
CA THR A 87 -5.67 -13.96 4.05
C THR A 87 -6.57 -15.18 3.98
N THR A 88 -7.31 -15.48 5.05
CA THR A 88 -8.27 -16.59 5.07
C THR A 88 -9.43 -16.36 4.09
N ALA A 89 -9.94 -15.13 4.01
CA ALA A 89 -11.04 -14.77 3.12
C ALA A 89 -10.63 -14.79 1.64
N LEU A 90 -9.43 -14.30 1.32
CA LEU A 90 -8.95 -14.21 -0.06
C LEU A 90 -8.28 -15.50 -0.54
N TRP A 91 -7.76 -16.33 0.36
CA TRP A 91 -7.07 -17.60 0.07
C TRP A 91 -6.06 -17.46 -1.08
N PRO A 92 -4.92 -16.77 -0.86
CA PRO A 92 -3.91 -16.65 -1.90
C PRO A 92 -3.38 -18.02 -2.33
N GLU A 93 -3.37 -18.29 -3.63
CA GLU A 93 -2.93 -19.59 -4.18
C GLU A 93 -1.40 -19.69 -4.36
N ASP A 94 -0.72 -18.55 -4.47
CA ASP A 94 0.72 -18.48 -4.68
C ASP A 94 1.35 -17.24 -4.02
N VAL A 95 2.68 -17.15 -4.12
CA VAL A 95 3.47 -16.05 -3.57
C VAL A 95 3.09 -14.67 -4.12
N ILE A 96 2.66 -14.59 -5.38
CA ILE A 96 2.28 -13.32 -6.02
C ILE A 96 0.94 -12.84 -5.47
N GLU A 97 -0.02 -13.75 -5.32
CA GLU A 97 -1.28 -13.45 -4.65
C GLU A 97 -1.06 -13.05 -3.20
N ALA A 98 -0.17 -13.74 -2.47
CA ALA A 98 0.16 -13.42 -1.09
C ALA A 98 0.76 -12.00 -0.95
N ILE A 99 1.58 -11.56 -1.91
CA ILE A 99 2.10 -10.18 -1.95
C ILE A 99 0.97 -9.16 -2.10
N TRP A 100 0.01 -9.40 -3.00
CA TRP A 100 -1.12 -8.47 -3.19
C TRP A 100 -2.09 -8.48 -2.01
N VAL A 101 -2.32 -9.64 -1.38
CA VAL A 101 -3.09 -9.73 -0.13
C VAL A 101 -2.42 -8.90 0.95
N LYS A 102 -1.09 -9.01 1.11
CA LYS A 102 -0.35 -8.19 2.06
C LYS A 102 -0.47 -6.70 1.75
N GLU A 103 -0.26 -6.30 0.50
CA GLU A 103 -0.36 -4.89 0.09
C GLU A 103 -1.76 -4.33 0.34
N PHE A 104 -2.80 -5.13 0.09
CA PHE A 104 -4.18 -4.76 0.39
C PHE A 104 -4.40 -4.52 1.89
N VAL A 105 -3.89 -5.41 2.75
CA VAL A 105 -3.97 -5.26 4.21
C VAL A 105 -3.18 -4.05 4.69
N ASP A 106 -1.95 -3.85 4.20
CA ASP A 106 -1.12 -2.69 4.51
C ASP A 106 -1.84 -1.38 4.14
N CYS A 107 -2.50 -1.33 2.98
CA CYS A 107 -3.25 -0.13 2.57
C CYS A 107 -4.45 0.15 3.47
N ILE A 108 -5.17 -0.88 3.95
CA ILE A 108 -6.26 -0.71 4.93
C ILE A 108 -5.69 -0.16 6.25
N TRP A 109 -4.60 -0.75 6.72
CA TRP A 109 -3.96 -0.34 7.97
C TRP A 109 -3.47 1.11 7.93
N ASP A 110 -2.76 1.48 6.87
CA ASP A 110 -2.27 2.84 6.64
C ASP A 110 -3.41 3.84 6.53
N ALA A 111 -4.51 3.49 5.83
CA ALA A 111 -5.67 4.37 5.73
C ALA A 111 -6.27 4.66 7.12
N LEU A 112 -6.46 3.64 7.95
CA LEU A 112 -6.96 3.80 9.33
C LEU A 112 -6.00 4.62 10.19
N LEU A 113 -4.70 4.42 10.03
CA LEU A 113 -3.68 5.19 10.72
C LEU A 113 -3.71 6.67 10.32
N TYR A 114 -3.79 6.98 9.03
CA TYR A 114 -3.88 8.36 8.54
C TYR A 114 -5.18 9.04 8.95
N GLN A 115 -6.30 8.32 8.97
CA GLN A 115 -7.57 8.84 9.50
C GLN A 115 -7.47 9.18 10.99
N ARG A 116 -6.91 8.29 11.81
CA ARG A 116 -6.68 8.56 13.24
C ARG A 116 -5.75 9.74 13.45
N THR A 117 -4.68 9.82 12.65
CA THR A 117 -3.71 10.93 12.70
C THR A 117 -4.38 12.25 12.33
N LYS A 118 -5.23 12.26 11.30
CA LYS A 118 -6.01 13.42 10.89
C LYS A 118 -6.94 13.91 12.00
N VAL A 119 -7.66 12.99 12.64
CA VAL A 119 -8.51 13.32 13.80
C VAL A 119 -7.67 13.90 14.93
N GLY A 120 -6.57 13.24 15.32
CA GLY A 120 -5.67 13.72 16.37
C GLY A 120 -5.14 15.13 16.10
N PHE A 121 -4.77 15.41 14.85
CA PHE A 121 -4.29 16.73 14.43
C PHE A 121 -5.37 17.83 14.53
N ILE A 122 -6.61 17.51 14.15
CA ILE A 122 -7.75 18.42 14.29
C ILE A 122 -8.07 18.66 15.77
N THR A 123 -8.11 17.60 16.58
CA THR A 123 -8.36 17.66 18.02
C THR A 123 -7.31 18.51 18.73
N GLU A 124 -6.03 18.35 18.39
CA GLU A 124 -4.94 19.17 18.93
C GLU A 124 -5.09 20.64 18.51
N ALA A 125 -5.41 20.89 17.24
CA ALA A 125 -5.65 22.24 16.74
C ALA A 125 -6.81 22.94 17.46
N GLN A 126 -7.91 22.23 17.71
CA GLN A 126 -9.04 22.73 18.49
C GLN A 126 -8.68 23.01 19.94
N LYS A 127 -7.93 22.11 20.58
CA LYS A 127 -7.41 22.31 21.95
C LYS A 127 -6.62 23.62 22.04
N ASN A 128 -5.64 23.77 21.15
CA ASN A 128 -4.76 24.94 21.13
C ASN A 128 -5.54 26.23 20.86
N ALA A 129 -6.54 26.18 19.96
CA ALA A 129 -7.39 27.34 19.67
C ALA A 129 -8.20 27.77 20.90
N VAL A 130 -8.86 26.83 21.60
CA VAL A 130 -9.60 27.13 22.83
C VAL A 130 -8.68 27.68 23.91
N GLN A 131 -7.53 27.04 24.15
CA GLN A 131 -6.55 27.54 25.13
C GLN A 131 -6.06 28.96 24.81
N SER A 132 -5.98 29.33 23.53
CA SER A 132 -5.58 30.68 23.10
C SER A 132 -6.68 31.74 23.27
N LEU A 133 -7.95 31.34 23.24
CA LEU A 133 -9.10 32.25 23.24
C LEU A 133 -9.73 32.42 24.62
N VAL A 134 -9.72 31.37 25.44
CA VAL A 134 -10.42 31.36 26.73
C VAL A 134 -9.57 30.70 27.82
N LYS A 135 -9.64 31.26 29.04
CA LYS A 135 -8.98 30.70 30.22
C LYS A 135 -9.88 29.66 30.87
N LEU A 136 -9.77 28.41 30.42
CA LEU A 136 -10.44 27.25 31.01
C LEU A 136 -9.43 26.27 31.58
N GLN A 137 -9.86 25.45 32.54
CA GLN A 137 -9.02 24.38 33.06
C GLN A 137 -8.82 23.30 31.99
N ASP A 138 -7.63 22.71 31.94
CA ASP A 138 -7.30 21.65 30.98
C ASP A 138 -8.27 20.46 31.04
N ARG A 139 -8.77 20.15 32.25
CA ARG A 139 -9.79 19.11 32.45
C ARG A 139 -11.09 19.43 31.69
N THR A 140 -11.56 20.67 31.74
CA THR A 140 -12.78 21.11 31.04
C THR A 140 -12.58 21.02 29.52
N ILE A 141 -11.39 21.41 29.03
CA ILE A 141 -11.07 21.32 27.61
C ILE A 141 -11.00 19.86 27.15
N ALA A 142 -10.37 18.98 27.94
CA ALA A 142 -10.32 17.55 27.64
C ALA A 142 -11.72 16.90 27.62
N GLN A 143 -12.58 17.24 28.58
CA GLN A 143 -13.97 16.78 28.61
C GLN A 143 -14.78 17.28 27.41
N TRP A 144 -14.57 18.53 27.01
CA TRP A 144 -15.19 19.09 25.82
C TRP A 144 -14.76 18.37 24.54
N LEU A 145 -13.46 18.09 24.37
CA LEU A 145 -12.95 17.31 23.22
C LEU A 145 -13.48 15.87 23.21
N ALA A 146 -13.81 15.30 24.39
CA ALA A 146 -14.46 14.01 24.52
C ALA A 146 -15.99 14.05 24.27
N GLY A 147 -16.57 15.24 24.01
CA GLY A 147 -17.99 15.40 23.73
C GLY A 147 -18.88 15.51 24.97
N ASP A 148 -18.33 15.80 26.15
CA ASP A 148 -19.13 16.00 27.36
C ASP A 148 -20.04 17.23 27.21
N LYS A 149 -21.34 17.04 27.49
CA LYS A 149 -22.36 18.09 27.29
C LYS A 149 -22.16 19.29 28.21
N SER A 150 -21.75 19.06 29.46
CA SER A 150 -21.54 20.12 30.45
C SER A 150 -20.32 20.96 30.10
N ALA A 151 -19.21 20.30 29.75
CA ALA A 151 -18.00 20.96 29.28
C ALA A 151 -18.23 21.72 27.97
N THR A 152 -19.04 21.16 27.05
CA THR A 152 -19.43 21.85 25.80
C THR A 152 -20.15 23.15 26.09
N ALA A 153 -21.15 23.15 26.97
CA ALA A 153 -21.85 24.37 27.37
C ALA A 153 -20.91 25.40 28.03
N ALA A 154 -19.93 24.93 28.82
CA ALA A 154 -18.94 25.80 29.46
C ALA A 154 -18.01 26.47 28.44
N VAL A 155 -17.50 25.70 27.47
CA VAL A 155 -16.65 26.22 26.38
C VAL A 155 -17.43 27.20 25.51
N GLU A 156 -18.65 26.85 25.09
CA GLU A 156 -19.48 27.74 24.26
C GLU A 156 -19.82 29.05 24.98
N LYS A 157 -20.14 29.00 26.27
CA LYS A 157 -20.37 30.20 27.08
C LYS A 157 -19.12 31.07 27.19
N ALA A 158 -17.95 30.46 27.37
CA ALA A 158 -16.68 31.16 27.46
C ALA A 158 -16.27 31.79 26.11
N LEU A 159 -16.52 31.11 24.99
CA LEU A 159 -16.26 31.67 23.66
C LEU A 159 -17.19 32.85 23.37
N LYS A 160 -18.49 32.71 23.66
CA LYS A 160 -19.47 33.79 23.46
C LYS A 160 -19.16 35.03 24.27
N SER A 161 -18.66 34.90 25.50
CA SER A 161 -18.27 36.07 26.32
C SER A 161 -17.06 36.82 25.73
N GLN A 162 -16.27 36.16 24.87
CA GLN A 162 -15.17 36.75 24.12
C GLN A 162 -15.58 37.17 22.69
N GLY A 163 -16.86 37.07 22.33
CA GLY A 163 -17.37 37.41 21.00
C GLY A 163 -17.07 36.36 19.91
N TYR A 164 -16.63 35.16 20.29
CA TYR A 164 -16.40 34.05 19.36
C TYR A 164 -17.57 33.08 19.38
N ASP A 165 -17.90 32.53 18.22
CA ASP A 165 -18.75 31.36 18.09
C ASP A 165 -17.91 30.12 17.73
N ARG A 166 -18.61 29.01 17.46
CA ARG A 166 -17.97 27.73 17.12
C ARG A 166 -17.27 27.79 15.77
N ASP A 167 -17.81 28.52 14.81
CA ASP A 167 -17.26 28.59 13.45
C ASP A 167 -15.98 29.43 13.43
N ALA A 168 -15.95 30.55 14.17
CA ALA A 168 -14.77 31.36 14.37
C ALA A 168 -13.66 30.56 15.09
N LEU A 169 -14.02 29.73 16.08
CA LEU A 169 -13.08 28.81 16.72
C LEU A 169 -12.50 27.81 15.72
N LEU A 170 -13.34 27.17 14.91
CA LEU A 170 -12.90 26.19 13.90
C LEU A 170 -12.00 26.85 12.85
N ALA A 171 -12.38 28.02 12.34
CA ALA A 171 -11.58 28.79 11.40
C ALA A 171 -10.20 29.14 11.99
N ARG A 172 -10.16 29.55 13.27
CA ARG A 172 -8.90 29.83 13.97
C ARG A 172 -8.06 28.57 14.19
N ALA A 173 -8.68 27.47 14.61
CA ALA A 173 -8.00 26.20 14.82
C ALA A 173 -7.34 25.68 13.54
N LEU A 174 -8.02 25.81 12.41
CA LEU A 174 -7.55 25.31 11.12
C LEU A 174 -6.73 26.32 10.32
N SER A 175 -6.63 27.56 10.79
CA SER A 175 -5.81 28.61 10.17
C SER A 175 -4.34 28.17 10.14
N GLY A 176 -3.75 28.11 8.94
CA GLY A 176 -2.37 27.64 8.74
C GLY A 176 -2.17 26.12 8.88
N LYS A 177 -3.25 25.33 8.93
CA LYS A 177 -3.22 23.86 9.06
C LYS A 177 -3.76 23.14 7.83
N LEU A 178 -4.34 23.88 6.87
CA LEU A 178 -4.96 23.34 5.67
C LEU A 178 -3.98 22.49 4.83
N ASP A 179 -2.76 22.96 4.59
CA ASP A 179 -1.77 22.24 3.79
C ASP A 179 -1.44 20.85 4.37
N LYS A 180 -1.34 20.76 5.70
CA LYS A 180 -1.08 19.49 6.39
C LYS A 180 -2.27 18.54 6.32
N LEU A 181 -3.49 19.08 6.44
CA LEU A 181 -4.71 18.29 6.27
C LEU A 181 -4.89 17.81 4.84
N GLU A 182 -4.54 18.65 3.86
CA GLU A 182 -4.53 18.28 2.44
C GLU A 182 -3.49 17.19 2.17
N GLN A 183 -2.28 17.32 2.73
CA GLN A 183 -1.24 16.30 2.60
C GLN A 183 -1.72 14.95 3.16
N LEU A 184 -2.34 14.93 4.35
CA LEU A 184 -2.94 13.72 4.90
C LEU A 184 -4.07 13.18 4.02
N GLY A 185 -4.91 14.05 3.45
CA GLY A 185 -5.94 13.67 2.49
C GLY A 185 -5.36 12.95 1.27
N ARG A 186 -4.32 13.53 0.66
CA ARG A 186 -3.61 12.93 -0.48
C ARG A 186 -2.96 11.60 -0.12
N MET A 187 -2.44 11.44 1.09
CA MET A 187 -1.89 10.17 1.57
C MET A 187 -2.97 9.10 1.68
N ILE A 188 -4.15 9.44 2.21
CA ILE A 188 -5.32 8.55 2.32
C ILE A 188 -5.79 8.13 0.92
N GLU A 189 -6.00 9.08 0.02
CA GLU A 189 -6.41 8.80 -1.36
C GLU A 189 -5.41 7.90 -2.09
N ASN A 190 -4.11 8.09 -1.84
CA ASN A 190 -3.06 7.27 -2.45
C ASN A 190 -3.14 5.81 -1.95
N VAL A 191 -3.27 5.59 -0.63
CA VAL A 191 -3.38 4.22 -0.11
C VAL A 191 -4.69 3.54 -0.52
N GLU A 192 -5.79 4.27 -0.62
CA GLU A 192 -7.05 3.73 -1.16
C GLU A 192 -6.92 3.34 -2.63
N ARG A 193 -6.26 4.17 -3.45
CA ARG A 193 -5.97 3.83 -4.86
C ARG A 193 -5.10 2.59 -4.98
N ARG A 194 -4.10 2.44 -4.12
CA ARG A 194 -3.23 1.26 -4.08
C ARG A 194 -3.99 0.01 -3.65
N ARG A 195 -4.85 0.11 -2.62
CA ARG A 195 -5.76 -0.96 -2.19
C ARG A 195 -6.61 -1.47 -3.35
N ASP A 196 -7.28 -0.57 -4.06
CA ASP A 196 -8.17 -0.93 -5.15
C ASP A 196 -7.38 -1.55 -6.32
N LYS A 197 -6.16 -1.08 -6.57
CA LYS A 197 -5.26 -1.66 -7.59
C LYS A 197 -4.80 -3.07 -7.20
N ALA A 198 -4.46 -3.31 -5.94
CA ALA A 198 -4.04 -4.63 -5.46
C ALA A 198 -5.17 -5.65 -5.62
N LEU A 199 -6.40 -5.29 -5.23
CA LEU A 199 -7.57 -6.15 -5.39
C LEU A 199 -7.88 -6.45 -6.86
N LYS A 200 -7.88 -5.41 -7.73
CA LYS A 200 -8.08 -5.59 -9.18
C LYS A 200 -7.00 -6.47 -9.82
N SER A 201 -5.75 -6.37 -9.34
CA SER A 201 -4.65 -7.19 -9.85
C SER A 201 -4.83 -8.67 -9.47
N LEU A 202 -5.29 -8.93 -8.25
CA LEU A 202 -5.64 -10.26 -7.77
C LEU A 202 -6.79 -10.86 -8.58
N GLU A 203 -7.90 -10.13 -8.73
CA GLU A 203 -9.07 -10.56 -9.51
C GLU A 203 -8.68 -10.85 -10.96
N ARG A 204 -7.96 -9.92 -11.61
CA ARG A 204 -7.49 -10.09 -12.98
C ARG A 204 -6.57 -11.31 -13.14
N ARG A 205 -5.69 -11.59 -12.17
CA ARG A 205 -4.83 -12.79 -12.23
C ARG A 205 -5.67 -14.06 -12.19
N ARG A 206 -6.69 -14.11 -11.33
CA ARG A 206 -7.60 -15.26 -11.20
C ARG A 206 -8.45 -15.49 -12.45
N GLU A 207 -8.84 -14.44 -13.13
CA GLU A 207 -9.54 -14.53 -14.42
C GLU A 207 -8.63 -15.09 -15.53
N ASN A 208 -7.38 -14.62 -15.60
CA ASN A 208 -6.44 -15.00 -16.67
C ASN A 208 -5.77 -16.36 -16.44
N PHE A 209 -5.68 -16.79 -15.19
CA PHE A 209 -5.20 -18.11 -14.81
C PHE A 209 -6.34 -18.87 -14.14
N PRO A 210 -7.32 -19.38 -14.93
CA PRO A 210 -8.39 -20.17 -14.37
C PRO A 210 -7.79 -21.29 -13.55
N ARG A 211 -8.28 -21.42 -12.31
CA ARG A 211 -7.79 -22.33 -11.26
C ARG A 211 -7.16 -23.56 -11.87
N ARG A 212 -5.91 -23.89 -11.48
CA ARG A 212 -5.48 -25.29 -11.57
C ARG A 212 -6.46 -26.07 -10.70
N ARG A 213 -7.52 -26.64 -11.30
CA ARG A 213 -8.38 -27.59 -10.60
C ARG A 213 -7.42 -28.66 -10.08
N GLY A 214 -7.36 -28.82 -8.76
CA GLY A 214 -6.80 -30.06 -8.22
C GLY A 214 -7.51 -31.24 -8.89
N PRO A 215 -6.85 -32.40 -9.04
CA PRO A 215 -7.49 -33.54 -9.67
C PRO A 215 -8.87 -33.75 -9.04
N THR A 216 -9.91 -33.72 -9.87
CA THR A 216 -11.24 -34.21 -9.48
C THR A 216 -11.01 -35.64 -9.03
N ILE A 217 -11.26 -35.93 -7.76
CA ILE A 217 -11.29 -37.30 -7.27
C ILE A 217 -12.60 -37.89 -7.81
N GLU A 218 -12.60 -38.27 -9.09
CA GLU A 218 -13.56 -39.24 -9.61
C GLU A 218 -13.06 -40.61 -9.16
N GLY A 219 -13.70 -41.17 -8.14
CA GLY A 219 -13.50 -42.57 -7.77
C GLY A 219 -13.56 -42.83 -6.28
N SER A 220 -14.76 -43.22 -5.82
CA SER A 220 -15.10 -44.09 -4.68
C SER A 220 -16.40 -43.57 -4.08
N THR A 221 -17.53 -44.29 -4.03
CA THR A 221 -17.67 -45.73 -3.79
C THR A 221 -19.12 -46.11 -4.13
N GLU A 222 -19.34 -47.13 -4.96
CA GLU A 222 -20.62 -47.84 -4.94
C GLU A 222 -20.68 -48.70 -3.67
N PRO A 223 -21.79 -48.70 -2.91
CA PRO A 223 -21.97 -49.62 -1.81
C PRO A 223 -22.44 -50.97 -2.35
N ASN A 224 -21.58 -51.98 -2.26
CA ASN A 224 -22.00 -53.38 -2.38
C ASN A 224 -22.89 -53.74 -1.18
N TRP A 225 -24.11 -54.20 -1.47
CA TRP A 225 -24.96 -54.96 -0.56
C TRP A 225 -24.69 -56.45 -0.71
#